data_AF-A0A117LDA5-F1
#
_entry.id   AF-A0A117LDA5-F1
#
_cell.length_a   1.000
_cell.length_b   1.000
_cell.length_c   1.000
_cell.angle_alpha   90.00
_cell.angle_beta   90.00
_cell.angle_gamma   90.00
#
_symmetry.space_group_name_H-M   'P 1'
#
loop_
_entity.id
_entity.type
_entity.pdbx_description
1 polymer ?
#
loop_
_entity_poly.entity_id
_entity_poly.type
_entity_poly.pdbx_seq_one_letter_code
_entity_poly.pdbx_strand_id
1 'polypeptide(L)'
;MRDGKDSVLIDVYVIAFIGPAGTGKSQRAQYVAYKRGVDLIIDDGLVVKKGQMLCGKSAKAERNLVSAIRRALFEFPDHRREVRDFLERTKPGSVLIIATSEGMARTIAKNLVLPEPKEFIRIEDVATPEEINQAREERLRAKRHVIPISHAHVRKNFAGKLVSHLKALLSSPDNLLEEERTVVNPPFSFYGQLQIDPSVVEQLAVYFAKRTAQVKKIEEVKAKPEEDGVALSIGVVLDKGPSSFLAVGQQLKQRIASAVGYFTGLEIKRVDILIRRGDKNEA
;
A
#
# COMPACT_ATOMS: atom_id res chain seq x y z
N MET A 1 31.19 -0.69 -19.54
CA MET A 1 29.81 -0.47 -19.05
C MET A 1 29.92 0.10 -17.66
N ARG A 2 29.50 1.34 -17.42
CA ARG A 2 29.63 1.97 -16.09
C ARG A 2 28.51 1.42 -15.19
N ASP A 3 28.89 0.67 -14.16
CA ASP A 3 28.05 0.44 -13.00
C ASP A 3 27.73 1.80 -12.36
N GLY A 4 26.51 2.29 -12.61
CA GLY A 4 25.98 3.45 -11.90
C GLY A 4 25.78 3.06 -10.45
N LYS A 5 26.61 3.61 -9.55
CA LYS A 5 26.33 3.55 -8.11
C LYS A 5 24.99 4.24 -7.87
N ASP A 6 23.99 3.47 -7.47
CA ASP A 6 22.71 3.93 -6.95
C ASP A 6 22.94 4.76 -5.68
N SER A 7 23.28 6.04 -5.84
CA SER A 7 23.50 6.96 -4.73
C SER A 7 22.15 7.42 -4.17
N VAL A 8 21.98 7.28 -2.85
CA VAL A 8 20.81 7.82 -2.13
C VAL A 8 20.67 9.30 -2.44
N LEU A 9 19.43 9.74 -2.69
CA LEU A 9 19.09 11.16 -2.88
C LEU A 9 19.07 11.86 -1.51
N ILE A 10 20.26 12.07 -0.93
CA ILE A 10 20.46 12.48 0.48
C ILE A 10 19.79 13.81 0.82
N ASP A 11 19.68 14.73 -0.14
CA ASP A 11 19.15 16.09 0.08
C ASP A 11 17.61 16.19 0.02
N VAL A 12 16.91 15.08 -0.19
CA VAL A 12 15.44 15.07 -0.31
C VAL A 12 14.79 14.93 1.06
N TYR A 13 13.90 15.87 1.42
CA TYR A 13 13.08 15.76 2.62
C TYR A 13 11.88 14.83 2.38
N VAL A 14 11.86 13.67 3.03
CA VAL A 14 10.80 12.67 2.85
C VAL A 14 9.86 12.66 4.04
N ILE A 15 8.55 12.74 3.77
CA ILE A 15 7.48 12.52 4.75
C ILE A 15 6.51 11.46 4.23
N ALA A 16 5.76 10.82 5.13
CA ALA A 16 4.78 9.80 4.78
C ALA A 16 3.38 10.17 5.29
N PHE A 17 2.36 9.94 4.47
CA PHE A 17 0.95 10.01 4.87
C PHE A 17 0.36 8.60 4.87
N ILE A 18 0.02 8.12 6.06
CA ILE A 18 -0.29 6.71 6.32
C ILE A 18 -1.70 6.49 6.85
N GLY A 19 -2.21 5.28 6.67
CA GLY A 19 -3.49 4.85 7.22
C GLY A 19 -4.09 3.68 6.43
N PRO A 20 -5.06 2.93 6.98
CA PRO A 20 -5.62 1.74 6.34
C PRO A 20 -6.15 1.97 4.92
N ALA A 21 -6.30 0.91 4.13
CA ALA A 21 -6.91 1.03 2.81
C ALA A 21 -8.34 1.56 2.90
N GLY A 22 -8.72 2.49 2.02
CA GLY A 22 -10.10 3.00 1.94
C GLY A 22 -10.41 4.19 2.85
N THR A 23 -9.45 4.67 3.64
CA THR A 23 -9.63 5.83 4.53
C THR A 23 -9.56 7.20 3.83
N GLY A 24 -9.64 7.25 2.50
CA GLY A 24 -9.61 8.53 1.77
C GLY A 24 -8.23 9.19 1.61
N LYS A 25 -7.12 8.51 1.90
CA LYS A 25 -5.76 9.09 1.77
C LYS A 25 -5.46 9.73 0.41
N SER A 26 -5.75 9.04 -0.70
CA SER A 26 -5.51 9.60 -2.05
C SER A 26 -6.37 10.85 -2.33
N GLN A 27 -7.54 11.00 -1.69
CA GLN A 27 -8.36 12.22 -1.81
C GLN A 27 -7.72 13.40 -1.04
N ARG A 28 -7.20 13.13 0.17
CA ARG A 28 -6.61 14.14 1.06
C ARG A 28 -5.13 14.41 0.78
N ALA A 29 -4.51 13.61 -0.07
CA ALA A 29 -3.11 13.69 -0.47
C ALA A 29 -2.68 15.10 -0.91
N GLN A 30 -3.45 15.71 -1.81
CA GLN A 30 -3.13 17.04 -2.34
C GLN A 30 -3.21 18.10 -1.25
N TYR A 31 -4.20 18.01 -0.35
CA TYR A 31 -4.33 18.90 0.79
C TYR A 31 -3.13 18.78 1.75
N VAL A 32 -2.73 17.55 2.10
CA VAL A 32 -1.56 17.30 2.96
C VAL A 32 -0.29 17.82 2.30
N ALA A 33 -0.08 17.52 1.00
CA ALA A 33 1.07 18.00 0.26
C ALA A 33 1.13 19.54 0.20
N TYR A 34 -0.01 20.19 -0.03
CA TYR A 34 -0.11 21.66 -0.03
C TYR A 34 0.24 22.24 1.35
N LYS A 35 -0.37 21.74 2.42
CA LYS A 35 -0.13 22.20 3.80
C LYS A 35 1.32 22.01 4.25
N ARG A 36 1.98 20.97 3.75
CA ARG A 36 3.38 20.64 4.08
C ARG A 36 4.39 21.17 3.07
N GLY A 37 3.96 21.92 2.05
CA GLY A 37 4.85 22.50 1.04
C GLY A 37 5.64 21.46 0.25
N VAL A 38 5.01 20.32 -0.07
CA VAL A 38 5.71 19.18 -0.68
C VAL A 38 5.77 19.31 -2.20
N ASP A 39 6.93 19.03 -2.80
CA ASP A 39 7.11 19.14 -4.25
C ASP A 39 6.42 18.04 -5.04
N LEU A 40 6.54 16.79 -4.57
CA LEU A 40 6.06 15.59 -5.25
C LEU A 40 5.33 14.64 -4.30
N ILE A 41 4.31 13.98 -4.82
CA ILE A 41 3.57 12.91 -4.15
C ILE A 41 3.91 11.59 -4.85
N ILE A 42 4.17 10.55 -4.05
CA ILE A 42 4.34 9.18 -4.51
C ILE A 42 3.16 8.36 -3.99
N ASP A 43 2.34 7.83 -4.90
CA ASP A 43 1.14 7.05 -4.57
C ASP A 43 0.93 5.95 -5.61
N ASP A 44 0.68 4.71 -5.17
CA ASP A 44 0.26 3.60 -6.03
C ASP A 44 1.10 3.42 -7.32
N GLY A 45 2.42 3.55 -7.23
CA GLY A 45 3.32 3.39 -8.39
C GLY A 45 3.48 4.64 -9.27
N LEU A 46 2.91 5.77 -8.86
CA LEU A 46 2.93 7.03 -9.60
C LEU A 46 3.75 8.10 -8.87
N VAL A 47 4.32 9.02 -9.66
CA VAL A 47 4.83 10.32 -9.18
C VAL A 47 3.87 11.41 -9.66
N VAL A 48 3.37 12.22 -8.73
CA VAL A 48 2.32 13.21 -8.98
C VAL A 48 2.75 14.57 -8.45
N LYS A 49 2.46 15.64 -9.20
CA LYS A 49 2.63 17.04 -8.76
C LYS A 49 1.38 17.83 -9.09
N LYS A 50 0.78 18.50 -8.10
CA LYS A 50 -0.41 19.34 -8.28
C LYS A 50 -1.53 18.62 -9.07
N GLY A 51 -1.81 17.38 -8.70
CA GLY A 51 -2.79 16.53 -9.39
C GLY A 51 -2.42 16.11 -10.81
N GLN A 52 -1.18 16.27 -11.26
CA GLN A 52 -0.71 15.78 -12.57
C GLN A 52 0.25 14.60 -12.40
N MET A 53 0.01 13.51 -13.13
CA MET A 53 0.94 12.39 -13.21
C MET A 53 2.17 12.82 -14.02
N LEU A 54 3.34 12.73 -13.40
CA LEU A 54 4.61 13.06 -14.03
C LEU A 54 5.36 11.82 -14.52
N CYS A 55 5.22 10.68 -13.83
CA CYS A 55 5.96 9.46 -14.11
C CYS A 55 5.26 8.22 -13.52
N GLY A 56 5.57 7.04 -14.07
CA GLY A 56 5.19 5.75 -13.51
C GLY A 56 3.86 5.20 -14.03
N LYS A 57 3.55 3.98 -13.58
CA LYS A 57 2.33 3.25 -13.91
C LYS A 57 1.55 2.96 -12.65
N SER A 58 0.23 3.20 -12.69
CA SER A 58 -0.61 3.00 -11.52
C SER A 58 -0.77 1.52 -11.20
N ALA A 59 -0.63 1.17 -9.92
CA ALA A 59 -1.03 -0.12 -9.35
C ALA A 59 -2.48 -0.48 -9.67
N LYS A 60 -3.35 0.52 -9.81
CA LYS A 60 -4.77 0.34 -10.14
C LYS A 60 -5.01 -0.08 -11.61
N ALA A 61 -3.99 0.02 -12.47
CA ALA A 61 -4.06 -0.47 -13.85
C ALA A 61 -3.62 -1.93 -13.99
N GLU A 62 -3.14 -2.55 -12.91
CA GLU A 62 -2.65 -3.93 -12.94
C GLU A 62 -3.78 -4.95 -13.06
N ARG A 63 -3.48 -6.08 -13.72
CA ARG A 63 -4.47 -7.13 -14.02
C ARG A 63 -4.84 -7.99 -12.80
N ASN A 64 -3.97 -8.04 -11.79
CA ASN A 64 -4.19 -8.81 -10.58
C ASN A 64 -3.62 -8.11 -9.35
N LEU A 65 -4.10 -8.51 -8.17
CA LEU A 65 -3.77 -7.89 -6.89
C LEU A 65 -2.27 -7.96 -6.55
N VAL A 66 -1.64 -9.11 -6.79
CA VAL A 66 -0.20 -9.28 -6.54
C VAL A 66 0.61 -8.27 -7.38
N SER A 67 0.25 -8.11 -8.65
CA SER A 67 0.93 -7.15 -9.53
C SER A 67 0.65 -5.71 -9.12
N ALA A 68 -0.57 -5.38 -8.69
CA ALA A 68 -0.91 -4.06 -8.14
C ALA A 68 -0.04 -3.71 -6.93
N ILE A 69 0.13 -4.66 -6.02
CA ILE A 69 0.89 -4.48 -4.78
C ILE A 69 2.38 -4.30 -5.08
N ARG A 70 2.95 -5.18 -5.92
CA ARG A 70 4.33 -5.06 -6.39
C ARG A 70 4.58 -3.74 -7.12
N ARG A 71 3.60 -3.25 -7.89
CA ARG A 71 3.65 -1.94 -8.55
C ARG A 71 3.66 -0.81 -7.54
N ALA A 72 2.79 -0.84 -6.53
CA ALA A 72 2.70 0.18 -5.49
C ALA A 72 3.99 0.27 -4.65
N LEU A 73 4.71 -0.84 -4.46
CA LEU A 73 6.03 -0.85 -3.82
C LEU A 73 7.20 -0.56 -4.77
N PHE A 74 6.97 -0.36 -6.07
CA PHE A 74 8.06 -0.21 -7.04
C PHE A 74 8.99 -1.44 -7.04
N GLU A 75 8.44 -2.66 -7.04
CA GLU A 75 9.19 -3.92 -7.11
C GLU A 75 9.53 -4.37 -8.53
N PHE A 76 8.85 -3.84 -9.55
CA PHE A 76 9.18 -4.14 -10.94
C PHE A 76 10.44 -3.37 -11.35
N PRO A 77 11.54 -4.06 -11.75
CA PRO A 77 12.83 -3.41 -11.98
C PRO A 77 12.77 -2.24 -12.98
N ASP A 78 12.07 -2.41 -14.10
CA ASP A 78 12.00 -1.39 -15.15
C ASP A 78 11.25 -0.15 -14.69
N HIS A 79 10.14 -0.34 -13.95
CA HIS A 79 9.33 0.77 -13.45
C HIS A 79 9.97 1.46 -12.25
N ARG A 80 10.65 0.71 -11.38
CA ARG A 80 11.50 1.30 -10.35
C ARG A 80 12.56 2.20 -10.98
N ARG A 81 13.24 1.72 -12.02
CA ARG A 81 14.28 2.48 -12.73
C ARG A 81 13.69 3.75 -13.35
N GLU A 82 12.59 3.64 -14.09
CA GLU A 82 11.86 4.78 -14.67
C GLU A 82 11.61 5.90 -13.65
N VAL A 83 11.09 5.52 -12.48
CA VAL A 83 10.73 6.46 -11.41
C VAL A 83 11.98 7.02 -10.72
N ARG A 84 13.01 6.20 -10.52
CA ARG A 84 14.29 6.66 -9.94
C ARG A 84 15.00 7.64 -10.85
N ASP A 85 15.12 7.34 -12.14
CA ASP A 85 15.73 8.23 -13.13
C ASP A 85 14.97 9.58 -13.19
N PHE A 86 13.65 9.55 -13.03
CA PHE A 86 12.84 10.76 -12.91
C PHE A 86 13.19 11.57 -11.66
N LEU A 87 13.28 10.92 -10.49
CA LEU A 87 13.60 11.58 -9.22
C LEU A 87 15.03 12.14 -9.21
N GLU A 88 15.98 11.40 -9.77
CA GLU A 88 17.39 11.82 -9.89
C GLU A 88 17.56 13.03 -10.83
N ARG A 89 16.79 13.08 -11.92
CA ARG A 89 16.78 14.23 -12.85
C ARG A 89 16.09 15.45 -12.24
N THR A 90 14.98 15.26 -11.53
CA THR A 90 14.16 16.37 -11.04
C THR A 90 14.62 16.93 -9.70
N LYS A 91 15.34 16.14 -8.90
CA LYS A 91 15.90 16.53 -7.59
C LYS A 91 14.90 17.33 -6.74
N PRO A 92 13.75 16.72 -6.38
CA PRO A 92 12.75 17.41 -5.55
C PRO A 92 13.37 17.79 -4.19
N GLY A 93 13.02 18.96 -3.66
CA GLY A 93 13.40 19.33 -2.30
C GLY A 93 12.64 18.51 -1.25
N SER A 94 11.40 18.11 -1.58
CA SER A 94 10.56 17.30 -0.68
C SER A 94 9.63 16.31 -1.38
N VAL A 95 9.38 15.17 -0.74
CA VAL A 95 8.52 14.10 -1.26
C VAL A 95 7.56 13.60 -0.17
N LEU A 96 6.30 13.41 -0.55
CA LEU A 96 5.26 12.80 0.27
C LEU A 96 4.96 11.40 -0.25
N ILE A 97 5.24 10.39 0.56
CA ILE A 97 4.89 9.00 0.26
C ILE A 97 3.53 8.68 0.87
N ILE A 98 2.58 8.23 0.05
CA ILE A 98 1.30 7.69 0.52
C ILE A 98 1.44 6.19 0.69
N ALA A 99 1.04 5.69 1.86
CA ALA A 99 1.16 4.28 2.17
C ALA A 99 0.07 3.79 3.11
N THR A 100 -0.14 2.46 3.20
CA THR A 100 -1.07 1.88 4.17
C THR A 100 -0.49 1.75 5.58
N SER A 101 0.82 1.79 5.70
CA SER A 101 1.56 1.63 6.95
C SER A 101 2.94 2.29 6.89
N GLU A 102 3.56 2.51 8.04
CA GLU A 102 4.95 2.97 8.13
C GLU A 102 5.91 2.03 7.41
N GLY A 103 5.72 0.71 7.55
CA GLY A 103 6.55 -0.30 6.88
C GLY A 103 6.45 -0.23 5.35
N MET A 104 5.24 0.01 4.82
CA MET A 104 5.05 0.21 3.39
C MET A 104 5.76 1.49 2.92
N ALA A 105 5.63 2.61 3.64
CA ALA A 105 6.30 3.87 3.30
C ALA A 105 7.83 3.73 3.29
N ARG A 106 8.41 3.07 4.30
CA ARG A 106 9.85 2.77 4.37
C ARG A 106 10.31 1.89 3.21
N THR A 107 9.49 0.91 2.83
CA THR A 107 9.83 0.02 1.71
C THR A 107 9.81 0.76 0.37
N ILE A 108 8.84 1.66 0.15
CA ILE A 108 8.81 2.54 -1.03
C ILE A 108 10.06 3.43 -1.06
N ALA A 109 10.37 4.11 0.04
CA ALA A 109 11.55 4.98 0.14
C ALA A 109 12.83 4.20 -0.22
N LYS A 110 13.02 3.02 0.37
CA LYS A 110 14.15 2.14 0.09
C LYS A 110 14.21 1.72 -1.39
N ASN A 111 13.10 1.29 -1.97
CA ASN A 111 13.07 0.83 -3.36
C ASN A 111 13.35 1.97 -4.36
N LEU A 112 13.02 3.21 -3.99
CA LEU A 112 13.29 4.41 -4.79
C LEU A 112 14.60 5.11 -4.41
N VAL A 113 15.37 4.55 -3.48
CA VAL A 113 16.67 5.09 -3.02
C VAL A 113 16.53 6.53 -2.48
N LEU A 114 15.39 6.77 -1.84
CA LEU A 114 15.09 7.97 -1.08
C LEU A 114 15.53 7.79 0.39
N PRO A 115 15.81 8.89 1.11
CA PRO A 115 15.97 8.85 2.56
C PRO A 115 14.73 8.25 3.25
N GLU A 116 14.93 7.68 4.44
CA GLU A 116 13.78 7.24 5.23
C GLU A 116 12.84 8.41 5.56
N PRO A 117 11.51 8.19 5.60
CA PRO A 117 10.58 9.24 6.01
C PRO A 117 10.91 9.77 7.40
N LYS A 118 11.08 11.08 7.51
CA LYS A 118 11.38 11.78 8.77
C LYS A 118 10.12 12.05 9.61
N GLU A 119 8.96 12.07 8.97
CA GLU A 119 7.66 12.30 9.61
C GLU A 119 6.63 11.32 9.05
N PHE A 120 5.74 10.84 9.92
CA PHE A 120 4.59 10.02 9.58
C PHE A 120 3.32 10.73 10.02
N ILE A 121 2.55 11.22 9.06
CA ILE A 121 1.24 11.85 9.27
C ILE A 121 0.21 10.74 9.13
N ARG A 122 -0.67 10.57 10.11
CA ARG A 122 -1.73 9.56 10.07
C ARG A 122 -3.01 10.15 9.50
N ILE A 123 -3.87 9.31 8.93
CA ILE A 123 -5.16 9.76 8.38
C ILE A 123 -6.06 10.37 9.47
N GLU A 124 -5.94 9.86 10.68
CA GLU A 124 -6.63 10.32 11.88
C GLU A 124 -6.19 11.73 12.31
N ASP A 125 -5.01 12.19 11.88
CA ASP A 125 -4.53 13.56 12.14
C ASP A 125 -5.15 14.58 11.16
N VAL A 126 -5.83 14.09 10.11
CA VAL A 126 -6.30 14.89 8.96
C VAL A 126 -7.80 14.72 8.70
N ALA A 127 -8.43 13.69 9.26
CA ALA A 127 -9.82 13.35 9.02
C ALA A 127 -10.50 12.86 10.31
N THR A 128 -11.77 13.21 10.49
CA THR A 128 -12.56 12.71 11.62
C THR A 128 -12.96 11.23 11.41
N PRO A 129 -13.31 10.50 12.49
CA PRO A 129 -13.83 9.14 12.36
C PRO A 129 -15.02 9.03 11.41
N GLU A 130 -15.94 10.00 11.45
CA GLU A 130 -17.12 10.06 10.57
C GLU A 130 -16.71 10.18 9.11
N GLU A 131 -15.74 11.04 8.80
CA GLU A 131 -15.21 11.22 7.45
C GLU A 131 -14.49 9.98 6.94
N ILE A 132 -13.73 9.30 7.80
CA ILE A 132 -13.03 8.05 7.48
C ILE A 132 -14.06 6.95 7.17
N ASN A 133 -15.10 6.84 8.00
CA ASN A 133 -16.18 5.88 7.81
C ASN A 133 -16.95 6.17 6.52
N GLN A 134 -17.27 7.44 6.25
CA GLN A 134 -17.86 7.84 4.98
C GLN A 134 -16.99 7.43 3.78
N ALA A 135 -15.68 7.68 3.83
CA ALA A 135 -14.77 7.29 2.74
C ALA A 135 -14.72 5.76 2.53
N ARG A 136 -14.80 4.98 3.62
CA ARG A 136 -14.89 3.51 3.56
C ARG A 136 -16.22 3.05 2.98
N GLU A 137 -17.34 3.63 3.42
CA GLU A 137 -18.67 3.35 2.91
C GLU A 137 -18.80 3.70 1.42
N GLU A 138 -18.29 4.86 1.00
CA GLU A 138 -18.25 5.25 -0.41
C GLU A 138 -17.45 4.27 -1.24
N ARG A 139 -16.30 3.79 -0.74
CA ARG A 139 -15.51 2.76 -1.41
C ARG A 139 -16.26 1.44 -1.54
N LEU A 140 -16.97 1.02 -0.48
CA LEU A 140 -17.77 -0.20 -0.46
C LEU A 140 -18.98 -0.11 -1.41
N ARG A 141 -19.72 0.99 -1.37
CA ARG A 141 -20.92 1.24 -2.19
C ARG A 141 -20.57 1.46 -3.66
N ALA A 142 -19.51 2.22 -3.94
CA ALA A 142 -19.19 2.63 -5.30
C ALA A 142 -18.28 1.64 -6.05
N LYS A 143 -17.52 0.76 -5.36
CA LYS A 143 -16.43 -0.06 -5.93
C LYS A 143 -15.38 0.75 -6.73
N ARG A 144 -15.30 2.07 -6.50
CA ARG A 144 -14.41 2.98 -7.24
C ARG A 144 -13.20 3.35 -6.40
N HIS A 145 -12.07 3.46 -7.07
CA HIS A 145 -10.80 3.86 -6.46
C HIS A 145 -10.42 5.23 -7.01
N VAL A 146 -10.25 6.22 -6.12
CA VAL A 146 -9.81 7.56 -6.51
C VAL A 146 -8.32 7.54 -6.83
N ILE A 147 -7.93 8.19 -7.95
CA ILE A 147 -6.54 8.40 -8.37
C ILE A 147 -6.28 9.91 -8.38
N PRO A 148 -5.17 10.41 -7.83
CA PRO A 148 -4.89 11.85 -7.79
C PRO A 148 -4.34 12.36 -9.13
N ILE A 149 -5.07 12.20 -10.25
CA ILE A 149 -4.70 12.74 -11.58
C ILE A 149 -5.85 13.56 -12.20
N SER A 150 -5.52 14.69 -12.85
CA SER A 150 -6.44 15.55 -13.60
C SER A 150 -6.82 14.99 -14.98
N HIS A 151 -8.00 15.35 -15.49
CA HIS A 151 -8.67 14.74 -16.64
C HIS A 151 -7.88 14.78 -17.96
N ALA A 152 -7.08 15.81 -18.21
CA ALA A 152 -6.48 16.08 -19.52
C ALA A 152 -5.57 14.94 -20.04
N HIS A 153 -4.99 14.13 -19.16
CA HIS A 153 -4.05 13.06 -19.54
C HIS A 153 -4.64 11.65 -19.63
N VAL A 154 -5.87 11.44 -19.16
CA VAL A 154 -6.53 10.12 -19.16
C VAL A 154 -6.75 9.62 -20.60
N ARG A 155 -6.94 10.53 -21.55
CA ARG A 155 -7.22 10.21 -22.96
C ARG A 155 -6.05 9.64 -23.76
N LYS A 156 -4.79 9.77 -23.31
CA LYS A 156 -3.63 9.31 -24.09
C LYS A 156 -3.15 7.89 -23.76
N ASN A 157 -3.40 7.37 -22.56
CA ASN A 157 -2.80 6.11 -22.09
C ASN A 157 -3.80 5.03 -21.62
N PHE A 158 -5.12 5.22 -21.79
CA PHE A 158 -6.14 4.23 -21.37
C PHE A 158 -6.95 3.70 -22.57
N ALA A 159 -6.81 2.41 -22.87
CA ALA A 159 -7.58 1.67 -23.87
C ALA A 159 -8.84 1.01 -23.27
N GLY A 160 -9.61 1.74 -22.45
CA GLY A 160 -10.81 1.23 -21.77
C GLY A 160 -11.92 2.27 -21.62
N LYS A 161 -13.18 1.83 -21.66
CA LYS A 161 -14.40 2.66 -21.63
C LYS A 161 -14.45 3.55 -20.37
N LEU A 162 -14.38 4.85 -20.59
CA LEU A 162 -14.62 5.93 -19.60
C LEU A 162 -16.10 5.94 -19.20
N VAL A 163 -16.42 5.98 -17.90
CA VAL A 163 -17.81 6.07 -17.39
C VAL A 163 -17.97 7.28 -16.46
N SER A 164 -18.65 8.28 -17.02
CA SER A 164 -19.45 9.40 -16.48
C SER A 164 -18.94 10.37 -15.39
N HIS A 165 -19.42 11.61 -15.56
CA HIS A 165 -19.14 12.83 -14.81
C HIS A 165 -19.99 12.95 -13.53
N LEU A 166 -19.43 13.56 -12.47
CA LEU A 166 -20.21 14.16 -11.39
C LEU A 166 -20.30 15.66 -11.63
N LYS A 167 -21.49 16.15 -12.04
CA LYS A 167 -21.84 17.56 -11.91
C LYS A 167 -22.35 17.76 -10.49
N ALA A 168 -21.57 18.43 -9.64
CA ALA A 168 -22.12 18.99 -8.42
C ALA A 168 -22.99 20.18 -8.82
N LEU A 169 -24.30 19.95 -8.86
CA LEU A 169 -25.30 20.99 -8.67
C LEU A 169 -25.14 21.48 -7.23
N LEU A 170 -24.72 22.74 -7.06
CA LEU A 170 -25.18 23.73 -6.08
C LEU A 170 -24.19 24.90 -6.10
N SER A 171 -24.63 25.99 -6.73
CA SER A 171 -23.91 27.22 -6.94
C SER A 171 -23.74 28.02 -5.65
N SER A 172 -22.52 28.50 -5.38
CA SER A 172 -22.26 29.80 -4.74
C SER A 172 -21.14 30.49 -5.53
N PRO A 173 -21.32 31.75 -5.96
CA PRO A 173 -20.34 32.47 -6.75
C PRO A 173 -19.33 33.12 -5.80
N ASP A 174 -18.21 32.45 -5.54
CA ASP A 174 -16.91 33.05 -5.19
C ASP A 174 -15.98 31.97 -4.62
N ASN A 175 -15.36 31.20 -5.51
CA ASN A 175 -13.94 30.85 -5.46
C ASN A 175 -13.60 29.85 -6.56
N LEU A 176 -12.78 30.32 -7.49
CA LEU A 176 -12.17 29.59 -8.60
C LEU A 176 -11.16 28.55 -8.08
N LEU A 177 -11.64 27.39 -7.65
CA LEU A 177 -10.88 26.14 -7.64
C LEU A 177 -11.85 25.01 -8.00
N GLU A 178 -12.25 24.95 -9.27
CA GLU A 178 -12.95 23.80 -9.82
C GLU A 178 -11.99 22.59 -9.82
N GLU A 179 -12.05 21.80 -8.75
CA GLU A 179 -11.37 20.52 -8.64
C GLU A 179 -11.99 19.49 -9.59
N GLU A 180 -11.38 19.34 -10.75
CA GLU A 180 -11.78 18.36 -11.75
C GLU A 180 -11.25 16.95 -11.40
N ARG A 181 -12.16 16.03 -11.03
CA ARG A 181 -11.89 14.71 -10.43
C ARG A 181 -11.90 13.58 -11.46
N THR A 182 -10.77 12.89 -11.67
CA THR A 182 -10.77 11.63 -12.45
C THR A 182 -11.08 10.42 -11.58
N VAL A 183 -12.24 9.79 -11.81
CA VAL A 183 -12.59 8.48 -11.24
C VAL A 183 -12.30 7.39 -12.26
N VAL A 184 -11.43 6.44 -11.92
CA VAL A 184 -11.12 5.30 -12.78
C VAL A 184 -11.60 4.03 -12.11
N ASN A 185 -12.34 3.21 -12.85
CA ASN A 185 -12.68 1.86 -12.40
C ASN A 185 -11.55 0.92 -12.82
N PRO A 186 -10.81 0.31 -11.88
CA PRO A 186 -9.91 -0.77 -12.23
C PRO A 186 -10.66 -1.89 -12.99
N PRO A 187 -10.01 -2.60 -13.92
CA PRO A 187 -10.65 -3.68 -14.68
C PRO A 187 -11.22 -4.80 -13.79
N PHE A 188 -10.77 -4.91 -12.53
CA PHE A 188 -11.32 -5.82 -11.53
C PHE A 188 -12.58 -5.32 -10.81
N SER A 189 -12.98 -4.05 -10.97
CA SER A 189 -14.24 -3.50 -10.43
C SER A 189 -15.49 -4.12 -11.05
N PHE A 190 -15.36 -4.80 -12.19
CA PHE A 190 -16.47 -5.49 -12.89
C PHE A 190 -16.87 -6.84 -12.26
N TYR A 191 -16.14 -7.37 -11.28
CA TYR A 191 -16.32 -8.75 -10.80
C TYR A 191 -17.18 -8.93 -9.53
N GLY A 192 -17.85 -7.90 -8.99
CA GLY A 192 -18.65 -8.07 -7.75
C GLY A 192 -17.94 -7.55 -6.49
N GLN A 193 -18.39 -7.96 -5.30
CA GLN A 193 -17.67 -7.72 -4.03
C GLN A 193 -16.35 -8.51 -4.08
N LEU A 194 -15.22 -7.81 -4.15
CA LEU A 194 -13.90 -8.45 -4.08
C LEU A 194 -13.60 -8.74 -2.61
N GLN A 195 -14.01 -9.92 -2.13
CA GLN A 195 -13.64 -10.41 -0.80
C GLN A 195 -12.31 -11.16 -0.91
N ILE A 196 -11.34 -10.81 -0.06
CA ILE A 196 -10.18 -11.67 0.15
C ILE A 196 -10.70 -12.88 0.92
N ASP A 197 -10.78 -14.02 0.24
CA ASP A 197 -11.17 -15.26 0.91
C ASP A 197 -10.20 -15.52 2.08
N PRO A 198 -10.71 -15.87 3.29
CA PRO A 198 -9.86 -16.18 4.44
C PRO A 198 -8.75 -17.18 4.12
N SER A 199 -8.99 -18.12 3.21
CA SER A 199 -7.99 -19.09 2.75
C SER A 199 -6.77 -18.45 2.07
N VAL A 200 -6.91 -17.28 1.44
CA VAL A 200 -5.78 -16.54 0.85
C VAL A 200 -4.87 -15.98 1.95
N VAL A 201 -5.45 -15.48 3.03
CA VAL A 201 -4.71 -15.00 4.20
C VAL A 201 -3.98 -16.16 4.88
N GLU A 202 -4.64 -17.31 5.01
CA GLU A 202 -4.05 -18.54 5.54
C GLU A 202 -2.88 -19.03 4.67
N GLN A 203 -3.05 -19.05 3.35
CA GLN A 203 -2.00 -19.45 2.41
C GLN A 203 -0.77 -18.55 2.49
N LEU A 204 -0.98 -17.23 2.60
CA LEU A 204 0.12 -16.27 2.79
C LEU A 204 0.85 -16.53 4.11
N ALA A 205 0.11 -16.70 5.22
CA ALA A 205 0.71 -17.01 6.51
C ALA A 205 1.53 -18.32 6.46
N VAL A 206 1.01 -19.37 5.82
CA VAL A 206 1.73 -20.63 5.58
C VAL A 206 3.00 -20.39 4.78
N TYR A 207 2.90 -19.64 3.69
CA TYR A 207 4.01 -19.36 2.79
C TYR A 207 5.18 -18.67 3.52
N PHE A 208 4.90 -17.69 4.38
CA PHE A 208 5.94 -17.00 5.14
C PHE A 208 6.46 -17.81 6.31
N ALA A 209 5.61 -18.58 6.98
CA ALA A 209 6.00 -19.44 8.09
C ALA A 209 6.96 -20.56 7.65
N LYS A 210 6.71 -21.21 6.50
CA LYS A 210 7.59 -22.27 5.95
C LYS A 210 9.01 -21.80 5.61
N ARG A 211 9.23 -20.48 5.51
CA ARG A 211 10.53 -19.88 5.15
C ARG A 211 11.35 -19.45 6.37
N THR A 212 10.92 -19.85 7.56
CA THR A 212 11.66 -19.65 8.81
C THR A 212 12.35 -20.96 9.16
N ALA A 213 13.69 -20.95 9.24
CA ALA A 213 14.52 -22.16 9.31
C ALA A 213 14.16 -23.11 10.47
N GLN A 214 13.71 -22.59 11.61
CA GLN A 214 13.32 -23.40 12.77
C GLN A 214 11.88 -23.93 12.73
N VAL A 215 11.10 -23.61 11.69
CA VAL A 215 9.74 -24.13 11.51
C VAL A 215 9.79 -25.50 10.83
N LYS A 216 9.58 -26.56 11.60
CA LYS A 216 9.51 -27.95 11.10
C LYS A 216 8.20 -28.22 10.38
N LYS A 217 7.09 -27.84 11.02
CA LYS A 217 5.73 -28.13 10.53
C LYS A 217 4.80 -26.98 10.89
N ILE A 218 3.81 -26.76 10.04
CA ILE A 218 2.68 -25.89 10.31
C ILE A 218 1.49 -26.82 10.52
N GLU A 219 0.77 -26.65 11.64
CA GLU A 219 -0.35 -27.50 12.01
C GLU A 219 -1.66 -26.94 11.49
N GLU A 220 -2.12 -25.84 12.09
CA GLU A 220 -3.37 -25.19 11.76
C GLU A 220 -3.11 -23.71 11.50
N VAL A 221 -3.73 -23.17 10.45
CA VAL A 221 -3.79 -21.73 10.19
C VAL A 221 -5.24 -21.37 10.02
N LYS A 222 -5.70 -20.36 10.77
CA LYS A 222 -7.06 -19.86 10.68
C LYS A 222 -7.06 -18.35 10.55
N ALA A 223 -7.69 -17.85 9.51
CA ALA A 223 -8.02 -16.43 9.35
C ALA A 223 -9.49 -16.22 9.73
N LYS A 224 -9.73 -15.31 10.67
CA LYS A 224 -11.09 -14.88 11.04
C LYS A 224 -11.30 -13.43 10.60
N PRO A 225 -12.33 -13.16 9.79
CA PRO A 225 -12.76 -11.79 9.52
C PRO A 225 -13.16 -11.09 10.82
N GLU A 226 -12.75 -9.84 10.99
CA GLU A 226 -13.23 -8.91 12.01
C GLU A 226 -13.74 -7.63 11.31
N GLU A 227 -14.51 -6.78 12.01
CA GLU A 227 -15.24 -5.63 11.42
C GLU A 227 -14.42 -4.77 10.46
N ASP A 228 -13.11 -4.61 10.70
CA ASP A 228 -12.18 -3.82 9.88
C ASP A 228 -10.84 -4.52 9.62
N GLY A 229 -10.78 -5.86 9.66
CA GLY A 229 -9.51 -6.54 9.50
C GLY A 229 -9.57 -8.05 9.61
N VAL A 230 -8.43 -8.66 9.86
CA VAL A 230 -8.32 -10.11 10.05
C VAL A 230 -7.53 -10.42 11.31
N ALA A 231 -8.07 -11.35 12.09
CA ALA A 231 -7.35 -12.04 13.14
C ALA A 231 -6.80 -13.36 12.60
N LEU A 232 -5.50 -13.59 12.75
CA LEU A 232 -4.84 -14.82 12.33
C LEU A 232 -4.37 -15.63 13.54
N SER A 233 -4.66 -16.92 13.54
CA SER A 233 -4.02 -17.89 14.44
C SER A 233 -3.22 -18.90 13.62
N ILE A 234 -1.99 -19.18 14.05
CA ILE A 234 -1.11 -20.15 13.41
C ILE A 234 -0.43 -21.06 14.44
N GLY A 235 -0.62 -22.36 14.28
CA GLY A 235 0.09 -23.41 15.01
C GLY A 235 1.35 -23.82 14.27
N VAL A 236 2.51 -23.71 14.94
CA VAL A 236 3.81 -24.12 14.40
C VAL A 236 4.50 -25.11 15.32
N VAL A 237 5.11 -26.13 14.71
CA VAL A 237 6.06 -27.03 15.38
C VAL A 237 7.45 -26.50 15.08
N LEU A 238 8.19 -26.17 16.15
CA LEU A 238 9.55 -25.66 16.02
C LEU A 238 10.59 -26.72 16.38
N ASP A 239 11.65 -26.79 15.59
CA ASP A 239 12.86 -27.50 15.94
C ASP A 239 13.79 -26.62 16.76
N LYS A 240 14.62 -27.27 17.60
CA LYS A 240 15.72 -26.59 18.28
C LYS A 240 16.67 -26.02 17.23
N GLY A 241 17.08 -24.78 17.44
CA GLY A 241 17.99 -24.07 16.56
C GLY A 241 18.65 -22.88 17.26
N PRO A 242 19.27 -21.97 16.50
CA PRO A 242 20.07 -20.88 17.05
C PRO A 242 19.25 -19.82 17.80
N SER A 243 17.95 -19.69 17.51
CA SER A 243 17.06 -18.74 18.18
C SER A 243 16.12 -19.44 19.17
N SER A 244 15.77 -18.74 20.25
CA SER A 244 14.75 -19.22 21.19
C SER A 244 13.38 -19.28 20.51
N PHE A 245 12.51 -20.18 20.97
CA PHE A 245 11.15 -20.32 20.42
C PHE A 245 10.35 -19.02 20.51
N LEU A 246 10.54 -18.26 21.59
CA LEU A 246 9.91 -16.95 21.76
C LEU A 246 10.37 -15.97 20.66
N ALA A 247 11.66 -15.91 20.37
CA ALA A 247 12.21 -15.03 19.33
C ALA A 247 11.69 -15.42 17.93
N VAL A 248 11.64 -16.72 17.63
CA VAL A 248 11.07 -17.24 16.38
C VAL A 248 9.57 -16.89 16.28
N GLY A 249 8.82 -17.02 17.38
CA GLY A 249 7.42 -16.63 17.45
C GLY A 249 7.19 -15.15 17.17
N GLN A 250 7.98 -14.27 17.77
CA GLN A 250 7.90 -12.82 17.51
C GLN A 250 8.25 -12.47 16.07
N GLN A 251 9.28 -13.09 15.51
CA GLN A 251 9.67 -12.89 14.11
C GLN A 251 8.57 -13.37 13.16
N LEU A 252 7.97 -14.53 13.41
CA LEU A 252 6.84 -15.04 12.64
C LEU A 252 5.65 -14.09 12.72
N LYS A 253 5.31 -13.61 13.93
CA LYS A 253 4.22 -12.67 14.15
C LYS A 253 4.38 -11.40 13.31
N GLN A 254 5.54 -10.75 13.41
CA GLN A 254 5.83 -9.54 12.65
C GLN A 254 5.85 -9.80 11.14
N ARG A 255 6.55 -10.85 10.71
CA ARG A 255 6.68 -11.18 9.28
C ARG A 255 5.34 -11.50 8.65
N ILE A 256 4.50 -12.28 9.32
CA ILE A 256 3.17 -12.66 8.84
C ILE A 256 2.24 -11.44 8.85
N ALA A 257 2.21 -10.65 9.92
CA ALA A 257 1.37 -9.45 9.97
C ALA A 257 1.75 -8.45 8.86
N SER A 258 3.05 -8.17 8.72
CA SER A 258 3.55 -7.28 7.66
C SER A 258 3.26 -7.86 6.28
N ALA A 259 3.49 -9.15 6.06
CA ALA A 259 3.29 -9.75 4.74
C ALA A 259 1.80 -9.85 4.38
N VAL A 260 0.94 -10.33 5.26
CA VAL A 260 -0.50 -10.41 4.98
C VAL A 260 -1.05 -9.01 4.77
N GLY A 261 -0.79 -8.06 5.67
CA GLY A 261 -1.24 -6.68 5.48
C GLY A 261 -0.69 -6.04 4.20
N TYR A 262 0.54 -6.41 3.81
CA TYR A 262 1.15 -6.00 2.57
C TYR A 262 0.47 -6.61 1.32
N PHE A 263 0.21 -7.93 1.32
CA PHE A 263 -0.31 -8.67 0.16
C PHE A 263 -1.83 -8.62 0.00
N THR A 264 -2.58 -8.28 1.05
CA THR A 264 -4.05 -8.25 1.00
C THR A 264 -4.62 -6.85 1.22
N GLY A 265 -3.83 -5.92 1.75
CA GLY A 265 -4.31 -4.60 2.16
C GLY A 265 -5.26 -4.62 3.36
N LEU A 266 -5.42 -5.79 4.00
CA LEU A 266 -6.24 -5.95 5.21
C LEU A 266 -5.46 -5.45 6.43
N GLU A 267 -6.18 -4.81 7.35
CA GLU A 267 -5.62 -4.52 8.66
C GLU A 267 -5.50 -5.84 9.44
N ILE A 268 -4.31 -6.11 10.00
CA ILE A 268 -4.10 -7.31 10.81
C ILE A 268 -4.30 -6.93 12.27
N LYS A 269 -5.47 -7.26 12.81
CA LYS A 269 -5.86 -6.90 14.18
C LYS A 269 -5.05 -7.68 15.21
N ARG A 270 -4.85 -8.97 14.96
CA ARG A 270 -3.97 -9.83 15.76
C ARG A 270 -3.36 -10.96 14.95
N VAL A 271 -2.19 -11.40 15.40
CA VAL A 271 -1.53 -12.63 14.96
C VAL A 271 -1.11 -13.41 16.20
N ASP A 272 -1.74 -14.55 16.40
CA ASP A 272 -1.49 -15.46 17.51
C ASP A 272 -0.64 -16.64 17.02
N ILE A 273 0.52 -16.86 17.63
CA ILE A 273 1.42 -17.97 17.30
C ILE A 273 1.34 -19.00 18.42
N LEU A 274 0.76 -20.17 18.12
CA LEU A 274 0.82 -21.31 19.03
C LEU A 274 2.06 -22.14 18.68
N ILE A 275 2.97 -22.28 19.64
CA ILE A 275 4.22 -23.01 19.45
C ILE A 275 4.13 -24.38 20.12
N ARG A 276 4.36 -25.44 19.35
CA ARG A 276 4.64 -26.78 19.85
C ARG A 276 6.10 -27.12 19.60
N ARG A 277 6.66 -27.92 20.50
CA ARG A 277 8.02 -28.42 20.36
C ARG A 277 7.99 -29.65 19.43
N GLY A 278 8.90 -29.70 18.45
CA GLY A 278 9.11 -30.91 17.67
C GLY A 278 9.81 -31.98 18.50
N ASP A 279 9.20 -33.17 18.60
CA ASP A 279 9.88 -34.35 19.12
C ASP A 279 10.75 -35.00 18.03
N LYS A 280 11.85 -35.63 18.47
CA LYS A 280 12.86 -36.24 17.60
C LYS A 280 12.48 -37.62 17.05
N ASN A 281 11.28 -38.12 17.30
CA ASN A 281 10.87 -39.47 16.86
C ASN A 281 9.79 -39.39 15.79
N GLU A 282 10.21 -39.30 14.54
CA GLU A 282 9.54 -39.85 13.36
C GLU A 282 10.61 -39.85 12.28
N ALA A 283 11.35 -40.95 12.23
CA ALA A 283 12.32 -41.30 11.20
C ALA A 283 11.60 -41.97 10.02
#